data_AF-A0A094QDQ5-F1
#
_entry.id   AF-A0A094QDQ5-F1
#
_cell.length_a   1.000
_cell.length_b   1.000
_cell.length_c   1.000
_cell.angle_alpha   90.00
_cell.angle_beta   90.00
_cell.angle_gamma   90.00
#
_symmetry.space_group_name_H-M   'P 1'
#
loop_
_entity.id
_entity.type
_entity.pdbx_description
1 polymer ?
#
loop_
_entity_poly.entity_id
_entity_poly.type
_entity_poly.pdbx_seq_one_letter_code
_entity_poly.pdbx_strand_id
1 'polypeptide(L)'
;MFFVAGTQVVPIDRLLLSPAAAPQVLAALAEGPPEGDAAAGLRSALPINFESRVTVERGIATVVLPATFITDLPGGEQRLAIAQIVLTLTQQSGVGQVRFTSNNEPQAVPRGRGDLSSPGATVACDDYANLLPSNFSC
;
A
#
# COMPACT_ATOMS: atom_id res chain seq x y z
N MET A 1 -5.27 8.33 -3.11
CA MET A 1 -4.56 7.46 -2.14
C MET A 1 -5.56 6.53 -1.49
N PHE A 2 -5.13 5.46 -0.84
CA PHE A 2 -6.04 4.57 -0.11
C PHE A 2 -5.74 4.55 1.39
N PHE A 3 -6.79 4.43 2.21
CA PHE A 3 -6.72 4.30 3.65
C PHE A 3 -7.75 3.28 4.15
N VAL A 4 -7.64 2.87 5.40
CA VAL A 4 -8.52 1.84 5.98
C VAL A 4 -9.78 2.46 6.57
N ALA A 5 -10.93 1.87 6.25
CA ALA A 5 -12.21 2.11 6.93
C ALA A 5 -12.79 0.76 7.38
N GLY A 6 -12.78 0.49 8.69
CA GLY A 6 -13.15 -0.82 9.23
C GLY A 6 -12.23 -1.94 8.70
N THR A 7 -12.78 -2.82 7.85
CA THR A 7 -12.05 -3.92 7.19
C THR A 7 -11.79 -3.69 5.71
N GLN A 8 -12.22 -2.54 5.17
CA GLN A 8 -12.02 -2.16 3.78
C GLN A 8 -10.87 -1.17 3.63
N VAL A 9 -10.35 -1.08 2.40
CA VAL A 9 -9.37 -0.09 1.97
C VAL A 9 -10.04 0.82 0.95
N VAL A 10 -10.19 2.09 1.26
CA VAL A 10 -11.01 3.05 0.52
C VAL A 10 -10.16 4.15 -0.11
N PRO A 11 -10.48 4.60 -1.33
CA PRO A 11 -9.77 5.70 -1.96
C PRO A 11 -10.19 7.05 -1.35
N ILE A 12 -9.24 7.97 -1.28
CA ILE A 12 -9.45 9.41 -1.05
C ILE A 12 -8.60 10.20 -2.03
N ASP A 13 -9.15 11.30 -2.54
CA ASP A 13 -8.40 12.25 -3.34
C ASP A 13 -7.49 13.07 -2.44
N ARG A 14 -6.19 13.01 -2.73
CA ARG A 14 -5.18 13.85 -2.09
C ARG A 14 -4.37 14.52 -3.17
N LEU A 15 -4.39 15.85 -3.17
CA LEU A 15 -3.58 16.64 -4.08
C LEU A 15 -2.11 16.52 -3.68
N LEU A 16 -1.29 16.10 -4.65
CA LEU A 16 0.17 16.14 -4.56
C LEU A 16 0.70 17.11 -5.62
N LEU A 17 1.78 17.81 -5.29
CA LEU A 17 2.46 18.67 -6.25
C LEU A 17 2.97 17.80 -7.41
N SER A 18 2.65 18.22 -8.63
CA SER A 18 3.00 17.48 -9.84
C SER A 18 4.42 17.82 -10.35
N PRO A 19 5.12 16.85 -10.98
CA PRO A 19 4.73 15.44 -11.10
C PRO A 19 4.97 14.68 -9.79
N ALA A 20 3.92 14.03 -9.26
CA ALA A 20 4.04 13.22 -8.06
C ALA A 20 4.69 11.87 -8.41
N ALA A 21 5.95 11.70 -8.06
CA ALA A 21 6.66 10.44 -8.27
C ALA A 21 6.31 9.41 -7.18
N ALA A 22 6.48 8.11 -7.47
CA ALA A 22 6.18 7.04 -6.50
C ALA A 22 6.79 7.25 -5.10
N PRO A 23 8.05 7.75 -4.94
CA PRO A 23 8.59 8.08 -3.62
C PRO A 23 7.80 9.14 -2.86
N GLN A 24 7.30 10.18 -3.54
CA GLN A 24 6.49 11.24 -2.92
C GLN A 24 5.11 10.71 -2.53
N VAL A 25 4.53 9.86 -3.37
CA VAL A 25 3.24 9.20 -3.08
C VAL A 25 3.35 8.30 -1.86
N LEU A 26 4.41 7.49 -1.76
CA LEU A 26 4.64 6.62 -0.61
C LEU A 26 4.95 7.41 0.66
N ALA A 27 5.72 8.51 0.57
CA ALA A 27 5.97 9.40 1.70
C ALA A 27 4.67 10.03 2.22
N ALA A 28 3.84 10.58 1.34
CA ALA A 28 2.56 11.14 1.73
C ALA A 28 1.59 10.06 2.27
N LEU A 29 1.64 8.82 1.76
CA LEU A 29 0.87 7.71 2.34
C LEU A 29 1.32 7.39 3.78
N ALA A 30 2.62 7.47 4.06
CA ALA A 30 3.20 7.22 5.39
C ALA A 30 2.82 8.30 6.42
N GLU A 31 2.51 9.52 5.98
CA GLU A 31 1.98 10.59 6.84
C GLU A 31 0.55 10.29 7.34
N GLY A 32 -0.15 9.34 6.71
CA GLY A 32 -1.52 8.98 7.07
C GLY A 32 -2.60 9.76 6.30
N PRO A 33 -3.88 9.57 6.68
CA PRO A 33 -5.00 10.27 6.07
C PRO A 33 -4.86 11.80 6.24
N PRO A 34 -5.32 12.61 5.26
CA PRO A 34 -5.37 14.06 5.41
C PRO A 34 -6.31 14.44 6.58
N GLU A 35 -6.14 15.62 7.15
CA GLU A 35 -7.06 16.13 8.16
C GLU A 35 -8.40 16.59 7.53
N GLY A 36 -9.46 16.62 8.35
CA GLY A 36 -10.78 17.14 7.98
C GLY A 36 -11.84 16.06 7.71
N ASP A 37 -13.06 16.51 7.40
CA ASP A 37 -14.25 15.66 7.33
C ASP A 37 -14.14 14.54 6.28
N ALA A 38 -13.40 14.79 5.19
CA ALA A 38 -13.18 13.80 4.13
C ALA A 38 -12.43 12.54 4.60
N ALA A 39 -11.67 12.64 5.70
CA ALA A 39 -10.96 11.53 6.31
C ALA A 39 -11.60 11.01 7.60
N ALA A 40 -12.82 11.48 7.94
CA ALA A 40 -13.51 11.03 9.14
C ALA A 40 -13.71 9.50 9.12
N GLY A 41 -13.23 8.82 10.16
CA GLY A 41 -13.28 7.36 10.27
C GLY A 41 -12.23 6.60 9.46
N LEU A 42 -11.36 7.30 8.73
CA LEU A 42 -10.22 6.70 8.05
C LEU A 42 -9.04 6.57 9.01
N ARG A 43 -8.25 5.52 8.81
CA ARG A 43 -6.97 5.33 9.50
C ARG A 43 -5.92 4.79 8.55
N SER A 44 -4.66 4.96 8.91
CA SER A 44 -3.57 4.20 8.29
C SER A 44 -3.47 2.81 8.92
N ALA A 45 -3.16 1.81 8.12
CA ALA A 45 -2.63 0.52 8.62
C ALA A 45 -1.09 0.50 8.64
N LEU A 46 -0.44 1.54 8.11
CA LEU A 46 1.00 1.68 8.22
C LEU A 46 1.39 2.03 9.66
N PRO A 47 2.49 1.45 10.19
CA PRO A 47 3.02 1.82 11.49
C PRO A 47 3.31 3.33 11.59
N ILE A 48 3.26 3.86 12.81
CA ILE A 48 3.80 5.20 13.08
C ILE A 48 5.29 5.20 12.73
N ASN A 49 5.77 6.28 12.10
CA ASN A 49 7.14 6.39 11.59
C ASN A 49 7.50 5.31 10.56
N PHE A 50 6.54 4.92 9.72
CA PHE A 50 6.79 3.98 8.63
C PHE A 50 7.79 4.55 7.60
N GLU A 51 9.04 4.14 7.72
CA GLU A 51 10.11 4.50 6.79
C GLU A 51 10.27 3.44 5.70
N SER A 52 9.94 3.80 4.47
CA SER A 52 10.09 2.90 3.32
C SER A 52 10.64 3.64 2.12
N ARG A 53 11.18 2.88 1.17
CA ARG A 53 11.66 3.39 -0.11
C ARG A 53 10.95 2.67 -1.24
N VAL A 54 10.77 3.35 -2.35
CA VAL A 54 10.22 2.75 -3.57
C VAL A 54 11.02 3.17 -4.79
N THR A 55 11.29 2.21 -5.65
CA THR A 55 11.81 2.43 -7.00
C THR A 55 10.84 1.85 -8.01
N VAL A 56 10.74 2.46 -9.19
CA VAL A 56 9.86 1.97 -10.26
C VAL A 56 10.70 1.63 -11.48
N GLU A 57 10.61 0.38 -11.93
CA GLU A 57 11.29 -0.09 -13.12
C GLU A 57 10.33 -0.95 -13.95
N ARG A 58 10.18 -0.62 -15.24
CA ARG A 58 9.36 -1.39 -16.20
C ARG A 58 7.94 -1.71 -15.69
N GLY A 59 7.28 -0.76 -15.05
CA GLY A 59 5.91 -0.94 -14.54
C GLY A 59 5.80 -1.58 -13.16
N ILE A 60 6.92 -1.94 -12.52
CA ILE A 60 6.96 -2.61 -11.22
C ILE A 60 7.54 -1.66 -10.18
N ALA A 61 6.76 -1.34 -9.15
CA ALA A 61 7.23 -0.63 -7.97
C ALA A 61 7.85 -1.63 -6.97
N THR A 62 9.14 -1.52 -6.69
CA THR A 62 9.79 -2.31 -5.63
C THR A 62 9.81 -1.48 -4.34
N VAL A 63 9.08 -1.91 -3.32
CA VAL A 63 8.97 -1.26 -2.01
C VAL A 63 9.88 -1.98 -1.01
N VAL A 64 10.75 -1.23 -0.35
CA VAL A 64 11.59 -1.71 0.75
C VAL A 64 10.84 -1.51 2.07
N LEU A 65 10.44 -2.60 2.70
CA LEU A 65 9.76 -2.61 3.99
C LEU A 65 10.78 -2.55 5.15
N PRO A 66 10.46 -1.85 6.25
CA PRO A 66 11.17 -2.03 7.51
C PRO A 66 11.23 -3.49 7.92
N ALA A 67 12.34 -3.95 8.49
CA ALA A 67 12.48 -5.32 8.98
C ALA A 67 11.39 -5.68 10.02
N THR A 68 10.99 -4.70 10.82
CA THR A 68 9.94 -4.81 11.84
C THR A 68 8.53 -4.93 11.27
N PHE A 69 8.32 -4.63 9.99
CA PHE A 69 6.97 -4.66 9.39
C PHE A 69 6.33 -6.05 9.48
N ILE A 70 7.13 -7.10 9.38
CA ILE A 70 6.67 -8.49 9.45
C ILE A 70 6.44 -8.94 10.91
N THR A 71 7.24 -8.43 11.85
CA THR A 71 7.22 -8.88 13.24
C THR A 71 6.24 -8.12 14.12
N ASP A 72 6.03 -6.84 13.83
CA ASP A 72 5.35 -5.92 14.75
C ASP A 72 3.88 -5.72 14.41
N LEU A 73 3.46 -6.10 13.18
CA LEU A 73 2.06 -6.01 12.75
C LEU A 73 1.35 -7.36 12.87
N PRO A 74 0.19 -7.42 13.54
CA PRO A 74 -0.70 -8.59 13.45
C PRO A 74 -1.05 -8.89 11.99
N GLY A 75 -1.14 -10.16 11.59
CA GLY A 75 -1.31 -10.53 10.17
C GLY A 75 -2.53 -9.90 9.48
N GLY A 76 -3.62 -9.65 10.22
CA GLY A 76 -4.78 -8.91 9.69
C GLY A 76 -4.47 -7.45 9.36
N GLU A 77 -3.68 -6.80 10.21
CA GLU A 77 -3.22 -5.42 10.03
C GLU A 77 -2.17 -5.33 8.93
N GLN A 78 -1.24 -6.29 8.89
CA GLN A 78 -0.26 -6.42 7.83
C GLN A 78 -0.91 -6.55 6.45
N ARG A 79 -2.01 -7.32 6.34
CA ARG A 79 -2.80 -7.42 5.10
C ARG A 79 -3.36 -6.08 4.66
N LEU A 80 -3.94 -5.31 5.59
CA LEU A 80 -4.47 -3.98 5.28
C LEU A 80 -3.36 -3.00 4.90
N ALA A 81 -2.22 -3.05 5.58
CA ALA A 81 -1.06 -2.22 5.29
C ALA A 81 -0.48 -2.48 3.89
N ILE A 82 -0.33 -3.75 3.51
CA ILE A 82 0.11 -4.12 2.17
C ILE A 82 -0.93 -3.69 1.13
N ALA A 83 -2.21 -3.95 1.35
CA ALA A 83 -3.28 -3.50 0.46
C ALA A 83 -3.26 -1.98 0.26
N GLN A 84 -3.09 -1.22 1.35
CA GLN A 84 -2.99 0.24 1.33
C GLN A 84 -1.85 0.74 0.42
N ILE A 85 -0.67 0.11 0.51
CA ILE A 85 0.49 0.42 -0.34
C ILE A 85 0.21 0.04 -1.80
N VAL A 86 -0.23 -1.19 -2.05
CA VAL A 86 -0.41 -1.72 -3.41
C VAL A 86 -1.45 -0.89 -4.15
N LEU A 87 -2.64 -0.71 -3.57
CA LEU A 87 -3.73 0.05 -4.18
C LEU A 87 -3.33 1.51 -4.42
N THR A 88 -2.54 2.12 -3.53
CA THR A 88 -2.07 3.50 -3.74
C THR A 88 -1.06 3.59 -4.88
N LEU A 89 -0.10 2.69 -4.94
CA LEU A 89 0.96 2.74 -5.95
C LEU A 89 0.47 2.33 -7.34
N THR A 90 -0.44 1.36 -7.46
CA THR A 90 -0.97 0.91 -8.76
C THR A 90 -1.94 1.89 -9.40
N GLN A 91 -2.42 2.91 -8.67
CA GLN A 91 -3.13 4.04 -9.27
C GLN A 91 -2.19 5.09 -9.87
N GLN A 92 -0.87 4.98 -9.67
CA GLN A 92 0.09 5.87 -10.31
C GLN A 92 0.31 5.45 -11.76
N SER A 93 0.24 6.43 -12.67
CA SER A 93 0.56 6.20 -14.09
C SER A 93 1.94 5.56 -14.23
N GLY A 94 2.01 4.43 -14.92
CA GLY A 94 3.26 3.70 -15.14
C GLY A 94 3.62 2.70 -14.04
N VAL A 95 2.73 2.41 -13.08
CA VAL A 95 2.89 1.34 -12.08
C VAL A 95 1.71 0.39 -12.19
N GLY A 96 1.94 -0.82 -12.70
CA GLY A 96 0.90 -1.87 -12.77
C GLY A 96 1.01 -2.90 -11.65
N GLN A 97 2.19 -3.05 -11.07
CA GLN A 97 2.49 -4.10 -10.10
C GLN A 97 3.44 -3.60 -9.01
N VAL A 98 3.40 -4.26 -7.86
CA VAL A 98 4.25 -3.96 -6.70
C VAL A 98 4.95 -5.22 -6.23
N ARG A 99 6.20 -5.10 -5.82
CA ARG A 99 6.98 -6.16 -5.16
C ARG A 99 7.57 -5.62 -3.88
N PHE A 100 7.76 -6.50 -2.90
CA PHE A 100 8.29 -6.12 -1.59
C PHE A 100 9.63 -6.79 -1.30
N THR A 101 10.54 -6.03 -0.70
CA THR A 101 11.80 -6.53 -0.15
C THR A 101 11.99 -6.01 1.28
N SER A 102 12.85 -6.65 2.07
CA SER A 102 13.32 -6.13 3.35
C SER A 102 14.73 -6.65 3.60
N ASN A 103 15.64 -5.80 4.09
CA ASN A 103 17.05 -6.16 4.24
C ASN A 103 17.67 -6.80 2.98
N ASN A 104 17.30 -6.30 1.79
CA ASN A 104 17.66 -6.83 0.47
C ASN A 104 17.14 -8.23 0.13
N GLU A 105 16.30 -8.82 0.97
CA GLU A 105 15.67 -10.13 0.73
C GLU A 105 14.25 -9.98 0.17
N PRO A 106 13.86 -10.77 -0.86
CA PRO A 106 12.50 -10.80 -1.35
C PRO A 106 11.50 -11.25 -0.28
N GLN A 107 10.38 -10.55 -0.15
CA GLN A 107 9.37 -10.86 0.87
C GLN A 107 8.13 -11.51 0.25
N ALA A 108 7.54 -12.45 0.99
CA ALA A 108 6.17 -12.88 0.78
C ALA A 108 5.24 -11.91 1.51
N VAL A 109 4.12 -11.56 0.90
CA VAL A 109 3.14 -10.63 1.50
C VAL A 109 1.73 -11.21 1.45
N PRO A 110 0.88 -10.89 2.45
CA PRO A 110 -0.53 -11.26 2.41
C PRO A 110 -1.25 -10.58 1.24
N ARG A 111 -2.02 -11.35 0.49
CA ARG A 111 -3.00 -10.87 -0.49
C ARG A 111 -4.33 -10.55 0.16
N GLY A 112 -5.27 -9.98 -0.59
CA GLY A 112 -6.56 -9.55 -0.07
C GLY A 112 -7.38 -10.65 0.61
N ARG A 113 -7.22 -11.92 0.21
CA ARG A 113 -7.87 -13.08 0.83
C ARG A 113 -7.11 -13.65 2.03
N GLY A 114 -5.93 -13.12 2.34
CA GLY A 114 -5.10 -13.50 3.49
C GLY A 114 -4.09 -14.61 3.22
N ASP A 115 -4.11 -15.24 2.05
CA ASP A 115 -3.04 -16.12 1.60
C ASP A 115 -1.77 -15.32 1.25
N LEU A 116 -0.60 -15.95 1.38
CA LEU A 116 0.68 -15.31 1.09
C LEU A 116 1.07 -15.48 -0.37
N SER A 117 1.66 -14.43 -0.95
CA SER A 117 2.41 -14.55 -2.20
C SER A 117 3.67 -15.41 -2.01
N SER A 118 4.28 -15.88 -3.10
CA SER A 118 5.66 -16.37 -3.04
C SER A 118 6.63 -15.21 -2.76
N PRO A 119 7.78 -15.45 -2.10
CA PRO A 119 8.79 -14.43 -1.90
C PRO A 119 9.23 -13.78 -3.22
N GLY A 120 9.13 -12.45 -3.31
CA GLY A 120 9.53 -11.68 -4.49
C GLY A 120 8.54 -11.73 -5.66
N ALA A 121 7.42 -12.44 -5.53
CA ALA A 121 6.32 -12.32 -6.49
C ALA A 121 5.78 -10.90 -6.51
N THR A 122 5.35 -10.44 -7.68
CA THR A 122 4.61 -9.19 -7.82
C THR A 122 3.15 -9.40 -7.46
N VAL A 123 2.52 -8.35 -6.94
CA VAL A 123 1.09 -8.26 -6.67
C VAL A 123 0.52 -7.00 -7.32
N ALA A 124 -0.75 -7.04 -7.69
CA ALA A 124 -1.44 -5.96 -8.40
C ALA A 124 -2.74 -5.56 -7.68
N CYS A 125 -3.44 -4.57 -8.24
CA CYS A 125 -4.72 -4.10 -7.69
C CYS A 125 -5.72 -5.26 -7.51
N ASP A 126 -5.84 -6.15 -8.50
CA ASP A 126 -6.77 -7.29 -8.48
C ASP A 126 -6.56 -8.25 -7.31
N ASP A 127 -5.32 -8.41 -6.82
CA ASP A 127 -5.02 -9.26 -5.65
C ASP A 127 -5.65 -8.74 -4.36
N TYR A 128 -6.11 -7.47 -4.35
CA TYR A 128 -6.70 -6.78 -3.21
C TYR A 128 -8.12 -6.25 -3.49
N ALA A 129 -8.70 -6.54 -4.64
CA ALA A 129 -10.02 -6.06 -5.04
C ALA A 129 -11.13 -6.42 -4.04
N ASN A 130 -11.00 -7.56 -3.33
CA ASN A 130 -11.98 -7.97 -2.31
C ASN A 130 -11.95 -7.12 -1.03
N LEU A 131 -10.97 -6.22 -0.88
CA LEU A 131 -10.89 -5.25 0.23
C LEU A 131 -11.41 -3.87 -0.17
N LEU A 132 -11.69 -3.64 -1.46
CA LEU A 132 -12.20 -2.38 -1.97
C LEU A 132 -13.71 -2.23 -1.72
N PRO A 133 -14.23 -0.99 -1.71
CA PRO A 133 -15.66 -0.74 -1.82
C PRO A 133 -16.27 -1.38 -3.07
N SER A 134 -17.52 -1.81 -2.99
CA SER A 134 -18.22 -2.47 -4.11
C SER A 134 -18.38 -1.61 -5.36
N ASN A 135 -18.26 -0.29 -5.23
CA ASN A 135 -18.33 0.67 -6.33
C ASN A 135 -16.95 1.05 -6.90
N PHE A 136 -15.87 0.42 -6.42
CA PHE A 136 -14.52 0.65 -6.91
C PHE A 136 -14.00 -0.55 -7.68
N SER A 137 -13.37 -0.31 -8.83
CA SER A 137 -12.73 -1.35 -9.65
C SER A 137 -11.27 -1.00 -9.91
N CYS A 138 -10.45 -2.05 -9.92
CA CYS A 138 -9.22 -2.10 -10.68
C CYS A 138 -9.57 -2.22 -12.18
#